data_AF-A0AAN8TCA0-F1
#
_entry.id   AF-A0AAN8TCA0-F1
#
_cell.length_a   1.000
_cell.length_b   1.000
_cell.length_c   1.000
_cell.angle_alpha   90.00
_cell.angle_beta   90.00
_cell.angle_gamma   90.00
#
_symmetry.space_group_name_H-M   'P 1'
#
loop_
_entity.id
_entity.type
_entity.pdbx_description
1 polymer ?
#
loop_
_entity_poly.entity_id
_entity_poly.type
_entity_poly.pdbx_seq_one_letter_code
_entity_poly.pdbx_strand_id
1 'polypeptide(L)'
;MESSCNSEESSAIVATFSRKDKRMTQNVSKRQKRRRESGYIVNNNNEEEEVEEKILALQKIVPGGETLGVDMLFEETAGYILQLQCQVKALKVLASFVEGNDKQRMKLGGLIMADDTVTNGEVFDDAPVEIAVDETTDAASKTSALKQKIAALEQEKTQLLHENDVIKQRIEKLKSSIEESQNEKDELLKKVENFESENKALGSVAARASQLEGEVSQLQHDLITAMNDLQGSNSELSGVKSALEGLKSTENEKSVKLDAVESEKNLLLSKLEKLEASGNNQKEEVEGKEEEIRGLKKYIEELKGTVVNNEEWEKEKKELHLVKEELEKRVKEMIEKAAELEKKLMEKERVIAERFVASNINGIPVGDDTVGFLGGDVNLPVVAASSVVAVAVVGAICYLRYGRKV
;
A
#
# COMPACT_ATOMS: atom_id res chain seq x y z
N MET A 1 -70.05 -14.92 -4.19
CA MET A 1 -69.72 -13.63 -4.83
C MET A 1 -68.21 -13.53 -4.77
N GLU A 2 -67.52 -14.31 -5.63
CA GLU A 2 -67.10 -13.90 -6.99
C GLU A 2 -65.84 -13.02 -6.90
N SER A 3 -64.72 -13.30 -7.61
CA SER A 3 -64.51 -14.15 -8.80
C SER A 3 -63.17 -14.93 -8.75
N SER A 4 -62.97 -15.87 -9.67
CA SER A 4 -61.83 -16.81 -9.75
C SER A 4 -60.85 -16.49 -10.90
N CYS A 5 -59.67 -17.13 -10.85
CA CYS A 5 -58.75 -17.43 -11.99
C CYS A 5 -58.07 -16.20 -12.65
N ASN A 6 -56.78 -16.17 -13.02
CA ASN A 6 -55.76 -17.15 -13.44
C ASN A 6 -54.34 -16.62 -13.05
N SER A 7 -53.20 -17.29 -13.15
CA SER A 7 -52.81 -18.69 -13.44
C SER A 7 -51.37 -18.93 -12.95
N GLU A 8 -50.92 -20.17 -12.94
CA GLU A 8 -49.60 -20.62 -12.49
C GLU A 8 -48.46 -20.21 -13.44
N GLU A 9 -47.28 -19.90 -12.89
CA GLU A 9 -45.99 -20.30 -13.48
C GLU A 9 -44.84 -20.20 -12.45
N SER A 10 -43.75 -20.96 -12.67
CA SER A 10 -42.48 -20.91 -11.89
C SER A 10 -42.40 -21.61 -10.52
N SER A 11 -42.98 -22.80 -10.36
CA SER A 11 -42.57 -23.76 -9.31
C SER A 11 -41.51 -24.73 -9.83
N ALA A 12 -40.22 -24.34 -9.85
CA ALA A 12 -39.14 -25.21 -10.36
C ALA A 12 -37.68 -24.93 -9.89
N ILE A 13 -37.39 -24.04 -8.92
CA ILE A 13 -35.98 -23.74 -8.52
C ILE A 13 -35.77 -23.62 -7.00
N VAL A 14 -36.19 -24.63 -6.21
CA VAL A 14 -35.89 -24.70 -4.76
C VAL A 14 -35.55 -26.14 -4.33
N ALA A 15 -34.45 -26.72 -4.83
CA ALA A 15 -34.04 -28.09 -4.47
C ALA A 15 -32.54 -28.44 -4.55
N THR A 16 -31.62 -27.49 -4.77
CA THR A 16 -30.16 -27.77 -4.68
C THR A 16 -29.40 -26.61 -4.03
N PHE A 17 -28.24 -26.93 -3.43
CA PHE A 17 -27.34 -26.05 -2.64
C PHE A 17 -27.64 -25.87 -1.14
N SER A 18 -27.55 -26.96 -0.36
CA SER A 18 -27.38 -26.89 1.11
C SER A 18 -26.32 -27.88 1.64
N ARG A 19 -25.15 -27.97 0.96
CA ARG A 19 -24.03 -28.87 1.35
C ARG A 19 -22.60 -28.34 1.13
N LYS A 20 -22.37 -27.05 0.83
CA LYS A 20 -21.01 -26.52 0.57
C LYS A 20 -20.36 -25.69 1.68
N ASP A 21 -21.13 -24.98 2.52
CA ASP A 21 -20.53 -23.93 3.38
C ASP A 21 -19.90 -24.39 4.70
N LYS A 22 -20.09 -25.66 5.11
CA LYS A 22 -19.49 -26.19 6.36
C LYS A 22 -18.07 -26.76 6.22
N ARG A 23 -17.43 -26.69 5.05
CA ARG A 23 -16.01 -27.08 4.86
C ARG A 23 -15.03 -25.91 4.70
N MET A 24 -15.51 -24.67 4.57
CA MET A 24 -14.64 -23.52 4.24
C MET A 24 -13.95 -22.88 5.46
N THR A 25 -14.52 -23.00 6.66
CA THR A 25 -14.06 -22.29 7.86
C THR A 25 -12.96 -23.00 8.66
N GLN A 26 -12.68 -24.30 8.41
CA GLN A 26 -11.65 -25.05 9.14
C GLN A 26 -10.27 -25.04 8.47
N ASN A 27 -10.18 -24.57 7.21
CA ASN A 27 -8.92 -24.54 6.44
C ASN A 27 -8.16 -23.20 6.51
N VAL A 28 -8.81 -22.13 7.00
CA VAL A 28 -8.19 -20.79 7.07
C VAL A 28 -7.17 -20.69 8.21
N SER A 29 -7.46 -21.30 9.38
CA SER A 29 -6.59 -21.22 10.57
C SER A 29 -5.22 -21.89 10.40
N LYS A 30 -5.09 -22.91 9.53
CA LYS A 30 -3.80 -23.55 9.21
C LYS A 30 -2.95 -22.77 8.22
N ARG A 31 -3.54 -21.89 7.40
CA ARG A 31 -2.80 -21.09 6.39
C ARG A 31 -2.19 -19.81 6.98
N GLN A 32 -2.75 -19.29 8.07
CA GLN A 32 -2.29 -18.06 8.71
C GLN A 32 -1.14 -18.26 9.72
N LYS A 33 -0.95 -19.49 10.24
CA LYS A 33 0.17 -19.82 11.16
C LYS A 33 1.52 -20.12 10.45
N ARG A 34 1.56 -20.18 9.11
CA ARG A 34 2.80 -20.33 8.31
C ARG A 34 3.34 -19.02 7.70
N ARG A 35 2.90 -17.85 8.19
CA ARG A 35 3.29 -16.52 7.68
C ARG A 35 3.92 -15.61 8.73
N ARG A 36 4.67 -16.16 9.69
CA ARG A 36 5.49 -15.41 10.66
C ARG A 36 6.93 -15.90 10.83
N GLU A 37 7.41 -16.77 9.93
CA GLU A 37 8.81 -17.28 9.90
C GLU A 37 9.42 -17.12 8.49
N SER A 38 9.13 -16.00 7.84
CA SER A 38 9.80 -15.61 6.59
C SER A 38 10.05 -14.09 6.60
N GLY A 39 10.60 -13.60 7.71
CA GLY A 39 11.33 -12.34 7.72
C GLY A 39 12.64 -12.55 6.98
N TYR A 40 12.59 -12.50 5.65
CA TYR A 40 13.78 -12.42 4.83
C TYR A 40 14.41 -11.06 5.11
N ILE A 41 15.45 -11.04 5.95
CA ILE A 41 16.38 -9.93 5.98
C ILE A 41 17.03 -9.92 4.59
N VAL A 42 16.79 -8.87 3.82
CA VAL A 42 17.48 -8.67 2.56
C VAL A 42 18.93 -8.37 2.91
N ASN A 43 19.82 -9.32 2.64
CA ASN A 43 21.25 -9.17 2.87
C ASN A 43 21.80 -8.12 1.90
N ASN A 44 22.09 -6.91 2.39
CA ASN A 44 22.92 -5.95 1.67
C ASN A 44 24.39 -6.43 1.56
N ASN A 45 24.77 -7.48 2.33
CA ASN A 45 26.11 -8.05 2.36
C ASN A 45 26.65 -8.50 1.00
N ASN A 46 25.78 -8.76 0.01
CA ASN A 46 26.18 -9.25 -1.31
C ASN A 46 26.95 -8.19 -2.12
N GLU A 47 26.66 -6.91 -1.91
CA GLU A 47 27.38 -5.82 -2.59
C GLU A 47 28.77 -5.59 -1.98
N GLU A 48 28.91 -5.74 -0.65
CA GLU A 48 30.20 -5.62 0.04
C GLU A 48 31.13 -6.80 -0.31
N GLU A 49 30.61 -8.04 -0.31
CA GLU A 49 31.36 -9.25 -0.68
C GLU A 49 31.85 -9.19 -2.14
N GLU A 50 31.03 -8.68 -3.07
CA GLU A 50 31.43 -8.43 -4.46
C GLU A 50 32.52 -7.35 -4.61
N VAL A 51 32.55 -6.34 -3.74
CA VAL A 51 33.57 -5.28 -3.77
C VAL A 51 34.90 -5.81 -3.22
N GLU A 52 34.87 -6.60 -2.15
CA GLU A 52 36.07 -7.26 -1.61
C GLU A 52 36.68 -8.23 -2.63
N GLU A 53 35.87 -9.04 -3.32
CA GLU A 53 36.36 -9.94 -4.39
C GLU A 53 37.02 -9.15 -5.55
N LYS A 54 36.43 -8.02 -5.97
CA LYS A 54 36.99 -7.14 -7.00
C LYS A 54 38.32 -6.49 -6.55
N ILE A 55 38.45 -6.11 -5.29
CA ILE A 55 39.70 -5.58 -4.72
C ILE A 55 40.79 -6.67 -4.69
N LEU A 56 40.47 -7.88 -4.24
CA LEU A 56 41.40 -9.02 -4.26
C LEU A 56 41.86 -9.37 -5.68
N ALA A 57 40.95 -9.31 -6.66
CA ALA A 57 41.29 -9.49 -8.07
C ALA A 57 42.27 -8.41 -8.59
N LEU A 58 42.07 -7.14 -8.23
CA LEU A 58 43.02 -6.06 -8.54
C LEU A 58 44.39 -6.30 -7.88
N GLN A 59 44.43 -6.61 -6.59
CA GLN A 59 45.68 -6.86 -5.84
C GLN A 59 46.55 -7.95 -6.46
N LYS A 60 45.93 -8.97 -7.08
CA LYS A 60 46.62 -10.07 -7.76
C LYS A 60 47.14 -9.73 -9.15
N ILE A 61 46.53 -8.75 -9.84
CA ILE A 61 46.92 -8.34 -11.20
C ILE A 61 47.99 -7.24 -11.17
N VAL A 62 47.92 -6.35 -10.17
CA VAL A 62 48.85 -5.22 -10.02
C VAL A 62 50.15 -5.70 -9.37
N PRO A 63 51.34 -5.44 -9.96
CA PRO A 63 52.61 -5.79 -9.35
C PRO A 63 52.77 -5.22 -7.94
N GLY A 64 52.90 -6.08 -6.92
CA GLY A 64 52.99 -5.68 -5.51
C GLY A 64 51.66 -5.37 -4.81
N GLY A 65 50.53 -5.47 -5.52
CA GLY A 65 49.20 -5.09 -5.04
C GLY A 65 48.75 -5.80 -3.75
N GLU A 66 49.18 -7.04 -3.51
CA GLU A 66 48.92 -7.81 -2.28
C GLU A 66 49.39 -7.11 -0.99
N THR A 67 50.31 -6.15 -1.09
CA THR A 67 50.84 -5.38 0.04
C THR A 67 50.30 -3.95 0.14
N LEU A 68 49.47 -3.53 -0.81
CA LEU A 68 48.97 -2.16 -0.92
C LEU A 68 47.55 -2.04 -0.34
N GLY A 69 47.33 -0.97 0.43
CA GLY A 69 46.00 -0.53 0.82
C GLY A 69 45.20 0.00 -0.37
N VAL A 70 43.87 -0.04 -0.27
CA VAL A 70 42.92 0.23 -1.36
C VAL A 70 43.21 1.52 -2.14
N ASP A 71 43.50 2.63 -1.44
CA ASP A 71 43.77 3.91 -2.11
C ASP A 71 45.03 3.90 -2.98
N MET A 72 46.14 3.33 -2.48
CA MET A 72 47.38 3.22 -3.27
C MET A 72 47.30 2.11 -4.32
N LEU A 73 46.48 1.09 -4.10
CA LEU A 73 46.21 0.05 -5.10
C LEU A 73 45.60 0.67 -6.36
N PHE A 74 44.65 1.61 -6.25
CA PHE A 74 44.07 2.28 -7.41
C PHE A 74 45.08 3.16 -8.16
N GLU A 75 45.97 3.86 -7.45
CA GLU A 75 47.01 4.69 -8.07
C GLU A 75 48.05 3.82 -8.82
N GLU A 76 48.53 2.73 -8.20
CA GLU A 76 49.45 1.78 -8.83
C GLU A 76 48.77 1.03 -10.00
N THR A 77 47.46 0.73 -9.88
CA THR A 77 46.66 0.17 -11.00
C THR A 77 46.65 1.12 -12.19
N ALA A 78 46.45 2.42 -11.97
CA ALA A 78 46.46 3.42 -13.05
C ALA A 78 47.85 3.54 -13.70
N GLY A 79 48.92 3.52 -12.91
CA GLY A 79 50.30 3.48 -13.40
C GLY A 79 50.58 2.24 -14.25
N TYR A 80 50.19 1.06 -13.77
CA TYR A 80 50.37 -0.22 -14.47
C TYR A 80 49.58 -0.28 -15.78
N ILE A 81 48.32 0.19 -15.80
CA ILE A 81 47.52 0.31 -17.03
C ILE A 81 48.22 1.22 -18.04
N LEU A 82 48.75 2.37 -17.63
CA LEU A 82 49.46 3.28 -18.52
C LEU A 82 50.73 2.64 -19.10
N GLN A 83 51.48 1.89 -18.28
CA GLN A 83 52.66 1.14 -18.72
C GLN A 83 52.30 0.06 -19.76
N LEU A 84 51.25 -0.73 -19.51
CA LEU A 84 50.74 -1.73 -20.46
C LEU A 84 50.29 -1.08 -21.78
N GLN A 85 49.59 0.06 -21.73
CA GLN A 85 49.21 0.80 -22.93
C GLN A 85 50.43 1.27 -23.74
N CYS A 86 51.50 1.71 -23.09
CA CYS A 86 52.75 2.07 -23.75
C CYS A 86 53.43 0.85 -24.41
N GLN A 87 53.46 -0.30 -23.73
CA GLN A 87 53.98 -1.55 -24.30
C GLN A 87 53.17 -2.01 -25.53
N VAL A 88 51.84 -2.01 -25.45
CA VAL A 88 50.95 -2.36 -26.58
C VAL A 88 51.13 -1.40 -27.76
N LYS A 89 51.28 -0.09 -27.52
CA LYS A 89 51.59 0.89 -28.57
C LYS A 89 52.93 0.59 -29.26
N ALA A 90 53.98 0.29 -28.49
CA ALA A 90 55.29 -0.08 -29.05
C ALA A 90 55.22 -1.37 -29.89
N LEU A 91 54.54 -2.40 -29.39
CA LEU A 91 54.32 -3.66 -30.12
C LEU A 91 53.54 -3.45 -31.42
N LYS A 92 52.52 -2.59 -31.43
CA LYS A 92 51.78 -2.23 -32.67
C LYS A 92 52.67 -1.55 -33.71
N VAL A 93 53.57 -0.67 -33.29
CA VAL A 93 54.55 -0.03 -34.19
C VAL A 93 55.50 -1.07 -34.79
N LEU A 94 56.03 -1.99 -33.97
CA LEU A 94 56.89 -3.09 -34.44
C LEU A 94 56.16 -4.04 -35.39
N ALA A 95 54.91 -4.40 -35.08
CA ALA A 95 54.08 -5.24 -35.94
C ALA A 95 53.83 -4.58 -37.31
N SER A 96 53.49 -3.28 -37.33
CA SER A 96 53.29 -2.54 -38.59
C SER A 96 54.58 -2.41 -39.43
N PHE A 97 55.75 -2.38 -38.78
CA PHE A 97 57.05 -2.38 -39.45
C PHE A 97 57.37 -3.73 -40.10
N VAL A 98 57.07 -4.86 -39.43
CA VAL A 98 57.21 -6.21 -40.00
C VAL A 98 56.25 -6.39 -41.18
N GLU A 99 54.96 -6.09 -41.00
CA GLU A 99 53.93 -6.22 -42.04
C GLU A 99 54.21 -5.31 -43.26
N GLY A 100 54.84 -4.16 -43.05
CA GLY A 100 55.31 -3.26 -44.10
C GLY A 100 56.47 -3.82 -44.93
N ASN A 101 57.34 -4.62 -44.32
CA ASN A 101 58.50 -5.23 -44.99
C ASN A 101 58.10 -6.40 -45.90
N ASP A 102 57.13 -7.23 -45.49
CA ASP A 102 56.72 -8.40 -46.28
C ASP A 102 56.07 -8.00 -47.60
N LYS A 103 55.35 -6.88 -47.62
CA LYS A 103 54.74 -6.28 -48.83
C LYS A 103 55.79 -5.74 -49.82
N GLN A 104 57.04 -5.54 -49.41
CA GLN A 104 58.14 -5.21 -50.32
C GLN A 104 58.79 -6.45 -50.94
N ARG A 105 58.87 -7.58 -50.22
CA ARG A 105 59.45 -8.83 -50.74
C ARG A 105 58.62 -9.47 -51.85
N MET A 106 57.29 -9.36 -51.79
CA MET A 106 56.40 -9.92 -52.81
C MET A 106 56.49 -9.28 -54.20
N LYS A 107 57.18 -8.14 -54.37
CA LYS A 107 57.32 -7.46 -55.67
C LYS A 107 58.53 -7.91 -56.51
N LEU A 108 59.39 -8.79 -56.00
CA LEU A 108 60.63 -9.19 -56.70
C LEU A 108 60.63 -10.63 -57.27
N GLY A 109 59.59 -11.43 -57.04
CA GLY A 109 59.61 -12.89 -57.29
C GLY A 109 59.04 -13.37 -58.63
N GLY A 110 58.54 -12.49 -59.50
CA GLY A 110 57.70 -12.86 -60.65
C GLY A 110 58.39 -12.83 -62.02
N LEU A 111 59.49 -13.58 -62.23
CA LEU A 111 60.09 -13.71 -63.58
C LEU A 111 60.88 -15.02 -63.81
N ILE A 112 60.17 -16.15 -63.79
CA ILE A 112 60.67 -17.51 -64.14
C ILE A 112 59.47 -18.30 -64.73
N MET A 113 59.53 -19.03 -65.86
CA MET A 113 60.45 -19.09 -67.01
C MET A 113 59.67 -19.70 -68.21
N ALA A 114 60.16 -19.55 -69.45
CA ALA A 114 59.73 -20.36 -70.61
C ALA A 114 60.94 -20.54 -71.54
N ASP A 115 61.28 -21.79 -71.88
CA ASP A 115 62.50 -22.14 -72.64
C ASP A 115 62.20 -23.14 -73.76
N ASP A 116 63.08 -23.17 -74.76
CA ASP A 116 62.88 -23.76 -76.07
C ASP A 116 63.00 -25.29 -76.12
N THR A 117 62.37 -25.91 -77.12
CA THR A 117 62.65 -27.30 -77.52
C THR A 117 63.20 -27.39 -78.94
N VAL A 118 64.40 -27.95 -79.05
CA VAL A 118 65.27 -27.94 -80.24
C VAL A 118 64.94 -29.06 -81.25
N THR A 119 65.37 -28.82 -82.48
CA THR A 119 65.26 -29.64 -83.69
C THR A 119 65.80 -31.07 -83.58
N ASN A 120 65.07 -32.05 -84.15
CA ASN A 120 65.63 -33.35 -84.56
C ASN A 120 66.18 -33.27 -86.00
N GLY A 121 67.37 -33.84 -86.22
CA GLY A 121 67.95 -34.05 -87.55
C GLY A 121 67.84 -35.51 -87.98
N GLU A 122 67.62 -35.75 -89.27
CA GLU A 122 67.49 -37.08 -89.85
C GLU A 122 68.56 -37.29 -90.94
N VAL A 123 69.49 -38.20 -90.61
CA VAL A 123 70.07 -39.30 -91.42
C VAL A 123 70.68 -39.00 -92.82
N PHE A 124 71.90 -39.50 -93.01
CA PHE A 124 72.76 -39.34 -94.19
C PHE A 124 72.40 -40.22 -95.40
N ASP A 125 72.92 -39.82 -96.56
CA ASP A 125 72.84 -40.49 -97.86
C ASP A 125 73.35 -41.94 -97.87
N ASP A 126 72.69 -42.78 -98.68
CA ASP A 126 73.18 -44.09 -99.09
C ASP A 126 73.38 -44.09 -100.62
N ALA A 127 74.64 -43.92 -101.06
CA ALA A 127 75.04 -43.93 -102.47
C ALA A 127 76.06 -45.05 -102.70
N PRO A 128 75.75 -46.07 -103.52
CA PRO A 128 76.64 -47.22 -103.71
C PRO A 128 77.81 -46.85 -104.62
N VAL A 129 79.04 -47.00 -104.12
CA VAL A 129 80.26 -46.86 -104.92
C VAL A 129 80.48 -48.13 -105.74
N GLU A 130 80.43 -48.01 -107.06
CA GLU A 130 80.79 -49.08 -107.98
C GLU A 130 82.28 -49.45 -107.87
N ILE A 131 82.58 -50.74 -107.76
CA ILE A 131 83.94 -51.28 -107.86
C ILE A 131 84.12 -51.88 -109.24
N ALA A 132 84.66 -51.10 -110.17
CA ALA A 132 85.19 -51.64 -111.42
C ALA A 132 86.53 -52.33 -111.16
N VAL A 133 86.66 -53.59 -111.57
CA VAL A 133 87.88 -54.40 -111.48
C VAL A 133 88.48 -54.54 -112.87
N ASP A 134 89.74 -54.10 -113.03
CA ASP A 134 90.62 -54.48 -114.16
C ASP A 134 92.08 -54.24 -113.72
N GLU A 135 92.81 -55.20 -113.13
CA GLU A 135 93.48 -56.41 -113.66
C GLU A 135 94.98 -56.18 -113.96
N THR A 136 95.82 -57.18 -113.62
CA THR A 136 97.27 -57.30 -113.91
C THR A 136 98.28 -56.32 -113.26
N THR A 137 98.54 -56.44 -111.95
CA THR A 137 99.88 -56.18 -111.37
C THR A 137 100.23 -57.09 -110.19
N ASP A 138 101.55 -57.34 -110.08
CA ASP A 138 102.33 -58.18 -109.15
C ASP A 138 101.69 -58.63 -107.82
N ALA A 139 101.70 -59.95 -107.57
CA ALA A 139 101.17 -60.58 -106.35
C ALA A 139 101.86 -60.10 -105.06
N ALA A 140 103.15 -59.71 -105.12
CA ALA A 140 103.89 -59.21 -103.96
C ALA A 140 103.25 -57.92 -103.39
N SER A 141 102.79 -57.03 -104.28
CA SER A 141 102.11 -55.78 -103.91
C SER A 141 100.80 -56.03 -103.14
N LYS A 142 100.02 -57.02 -103.60
CA LYS A 142 98.76 -57.43 -102.96
C LYS A 142 98.98 -58.00 -101.56
N THR A 143 100.02 -58.81 -101.36
CA THR A 143 100.38 -59.29 -100.01
C THR A 143 100.84 -58.17 -99.06
N SER A 144 101.48 -57.12 -99.58
CA SER A 144 101.86 -55.95 -98.77
C SER A 144 100.61 -55.15 -98.35
N ALA A 145 99.72 -54.86 -99.30
CA ALA A 145 98.46 -54.16 -99.04
C ALA A 145 97.55 -54.90 -98.06
N LEU A 146 97.44 -56.24 -98.17
CA LEU A 146 96.69 -57.07 -97.23
C LEU A 146 97.27 -57.02 -95.81
N LYS A 147 98.60 -57.03 -95.64
CA LYS A 147 99.24 -56.88 -94.32
C LYS A 147 98.98 -55.52 -93.70
N GLN A 148 99.06 -54.43 -94.48
CA GLN A 148 98.69 -53.10 -94.00
C GLN A 148 97.22 -53.05 -93.57
N LYS A 149 96.30 -53.65 -94.35
CA LYS A 149 94.88 -53.71 -94.00
C LYS A 149 94.61 -54.51 -92.73
N ILE A 150 95.32 -55.62 -92.49
CA ILE A 150 95.23 -56.39 -91.24
C ILE A 150 95.70 -55.53 -90.05
N ALA A 151 96.86 -54.87 -90.16
CA ALA A 151 97.37 -54.03 -89.08
C ALA A 151 96.44 -52.83 -88.75
N ALA A 152 95.84 -52.21 -89.78
CA ALA A 152 94.84 -51.16 -89.61
C ALA A 152 93.57 -51.67 -88.89
N LEU A 153 93.06 -52.84 -89.28
CA LEU A 153 91.90 -53.48 -88.65
C LEU A 153 92.19 -53.93 -87.20
N GLU A 154 93.41 -54.37 -86.90
CA GLU A 154 93.83 -54.69 -85.54
C GLU A 154 93.89 -53.42 -84.66
N GLN A 155 94.43 -52.32 -85.18
CA GLN A 155 94.42 -51.02 -84.51
C GLN A 155 92.98 -50.53 -84.26
N GLU A 156 92.14 -50.53 -85.30
CA GLU A 156 90.73 -50.14 -85.21
C GLU A 156 89.97 -50.98 -84.17
N LYS A 157 90.17 -52.30 -84.17
CA LYS A 157 89.60 -53.19 -83.15
C LYS A 157 90.05 -52.81 -81.73
N THR A 158 91.32 -52.49 -81.50
CA THR A 158 91.78 -52.06 -80.17
C THR A 158 91.20 -50.71 -79.75
N GLN A 159 91.01 -49.79 -80.71
CA GLN A 159 90.37 -48.51 -80.46
C GLN A 159 88.88 -48.68 -80.11
N LEU A 160 88.14 -49.48 -80.88
CA LEU A 160 86.74 -49.79 -80.61
C LEU A 160 86.53 -50.49 -79.26
N LEU A 161 87.49 -51.33 -78.81
CA LEU A 161 87.44 -51.90 -77.46
C LEU A 161 87.57 -50.82 -76.38
N HIS A 162 88.53 -49.90 -76.53
CA HIS A 162 88.71 -48.78 -75.59
C HIS A 162 87.50 -47.83 -75.57
N GLU A 163 86.94 -47.51 -76.74
CA GLU A 163 85.73 -46.68 -76.85
C GLU A 163 84.51 -47.35 -76.21
N ASN A 164 84.34 -48.67 -76.36
CA ASN A 164 83.31 -49.43 -75.65
C ASN A 164 83.49 -49.39 -74.12
N ASP A 165 84.71 -49.50 -73.61
CA ASP A 165 84.99 -49.37 -72.17
C ASP A 165 84.64 -47.96 -71.65
N VAL A 166 84.97 -46.91 -72.40
CA VAL A 166 84.60 -45.52 -72.08
C VAL A 166 83.08 -45.31 -72.12
N ILE A 167 82.39 -45.87 -73.12
CA ILE A 167 80.92 -45.83 -73.22
C ILE A 167 80.29 -46.55 -72.03
N LYS A 168 80.80 -47.73 -71.65
CA LYS A 168 80.33 -48.50 -70.50
C LYS A 168 80.45 -47.72 -69.19
N GLN A 169 81.59 -47.07 -68.94
CA GLN A 169 81.78 -46.20 -67.77
C GLN A 169 80.82 -45.01 -67.76
N ARG A 170 80.54 -44.41 -68.93
CA ARG A 170 79.54 -43.33 -69.04
C ARG A 170 78.13 -43.83 -68.73
N ILE A 171 77.74 -45.01 -69.23
CA ILE A 171 76.43 -45.63 -68.92
C ILE A 171 76.29 -45.89 -67.42
N GLU A 172 77.33 -46.42 -66.77
CA GLU A 172 77.31 -46.70 -65.33
C GLU A 172 77.19 -45.43 -64.48
N LYS A 173 77.91 -44.35 -64.84
CA LYS A 173 77.79 -43.03 -64.20
C LYS A 173 76.43 -42.36 -64.43
N LEU A 174 75.85 -42.49 -65.63
CA LEU A 174 74.50 -42.01 -65.91
C LEU A 174 73.46 -42.79 -65.10
N LYS A 175 73.63 -44.11 -64.98
CA LYS A 175 72.74 -44.96 -64.19
C LYS A 175 72.71 -44.56 -62.71
N SER A 176 73.87 -44.34 -62.08
CA SER A 176 73.92 -43.88 -60.68
C SER A 176 73.30 -42.50 -60.50
N SER A 177 73.50 -41.58 -61.45
CA SER A 177 72.88 -40.25 -61.42
C SER A 177 71.35 -40.31 -61.57
N ILE A 178 70.82 -41.23 -62.39
CA ILE A 178 69.37 -41.45 -62.51
C ILE A 178 68.79 -42.01 -61.22
N GLU A 179 69.47 -42.96 -60.57
CA GLU A 179 69.05 -43.54 -59.29
C GLU A 179 69.06 -42.50 -58.15
N GLU A 180 70.07 -41.62 -58.11
CA GLU A 180 70.12 -40.47 -57.19
C GLU A 180 68.94 -39.50 -57.43
N SER A 181 68.70 -39.08 -58.68
CA SER A 181 67.55 -38.22 -59.03
C SER A 181 66.19 -38.86 -58.75
N GLN A 182 66.07 -40.19 -58.83
CA GLN A 182 64.84 -40.91 -58.45
C GLN A 182 64.61 -40.86 -56.93
N ASN A 183 65.66 -41.04 -56.13
CA ASN A 183 65.56 -40.92 -54.67
C ASN A 183 65.18 -39.49 -54.24
N GLU A 184 65.78 -38.46 -54.85
CA GLU A 184 65.39 -37.06 -54.59
C GLU A 184 63.93 -36.77 -54.94
N LYS A 185 63.46 -37.28 -56.10
CA LYS A 185 62.06 -37.17 -56.53
C LYS A 185 61.10 -37.79 -55.50
N ASP A 186 61.42 -38.97 -54.99
CA ASP A 186 60.57 -39.66 -54.00
C ASP A 186 60.57 -38.96 -52.63
N GLU A 187 61.67 -38.31 -52.23
CA GLU A 187 61.70 -37.46 -51.04
C GLU A 187 60.86 -36.18 -51.22
N LEU A 188 60.94 -35.55 -52.40
CA LEU A 188 60.12 -34.39 -52.74
C LEU A 188 58.63 -34.72 -52.78
N LEU A 189 58.24 -35.88 -53.32
CA LEU A 189 56.85 -36.33 -53.32
C LEU A 189 56.28 -36.48 -51.89
N LYS A 190 57.04 -37.10 -50.98
CA LYS A 190 56.65 -37.20 -49.55
C LYS A 190 56.50 -35.83 -48.89
N LYS A 191 57.38 -34.87 -49.22
CA LYS A 191 57.27 -33.48 -48.72
C LYS A 191 56.01 -32.80 -49.25
N VAL A 192 55.66 -32.98 -50.52
CA VAL A 192 54.44 -32.43 -51.13
C VAL A 192 53.18 -33.01 -50.47
N GLU A 193 53.11 -34.32 -50.25
CA GLU A 193 51.98 -34.97 -49.55
C GLU A 193 51.81 -34.45 -48.12
N ASN A 194 52.91 -34.29 -47.39
CA ASN A 194 52.91 -33.68 -46.05
C ASN A 194 52.36 -32.24 -46.09
N PHE A 195 52.83 -31.39 -47.01
CA PHE A 195 52.33 -30.01 -47.16
C PHE A 195 50.85 -29.97 -47.56
N GLU A 196 50.36 -30.91 -48.38
CA GLU A 196 48.94 -31.00 -48.72
C GLU A 196 48.08 -31.33 -47.48
N SER A 197 48.58 -32.21 -46.61
CA SER A 197 47.91 -32.55 -45.35
C SER A 197 47.89 -31.37 -44.36
N GLU A 198 48.98 -30.62 -44.25
CA GLU A 198 49.08 -29.42 -43.42
C GLU A 198 48.15 -28.31 -43.94
N ASN A 199 48.09 -28.10 -45.26
CA ASN A 199 47.20 -27.12 -45.88
C ASN A 199 45.70 -27.44 -45.65
N LYS A 200 45.32 -28.73 -45.61
CA LYS A 200 43.96 -29.17 -45.23
C LYS A 200 43.65 -28.86 -43.76
N ALA A 201 44.64 -29.01 -42.87
CA ALA A 201 44.51 -28.62 -41.46
C ALA A 201 44.36 -27.09 -41.31
N LEU A 202 45.17 -26.31 -42.03
CA LEU A 202 45.08 -24.84 -42.06
C LEU A 202 43.72 -24.35 -42.60
N GLY A 203 43.17 -24.98 -43.65
CA GLY A 203 41.83 -24.68 -44.14
C GLY A 203 40.73 -24.93 -43.09
N SER A 204 40.89 -25.97 -42.27
CA SER A 204 39.98 -26.28 -41.15
C SER A 204 40.08 -25.24 -40.02
N VAL A 205 41.31 -24.74 -39.75
CA VAL A 205 41.54 -23.64 -38.79
C VAL A 205 40.92 -22.34 -39.29
N ALA A 206 41.08 -22.00 -40.56
CA ALA A 206 40.50 -20.80 -41.17
C ALA A 206 38.96 -20.81 -41.12
N ALA A 207 38.33 -21.95 -41.42
CA ALA A 207 36.88 -22.11 -41.30
C ALA A 207 36.40 -21.88 -39.85
N ARG A 208 37.11 -22.46 -38.86
CA ARG A 208 36.78 -22.26 -37.44
C ARG A 208 37.01 -20.83 -36.96
N ALA A 209 38.05 -20.15 -37.46
CA ALA A 209 38.29 -18.74 -37.14
C ALA A 209 37.13 -17.86 -37.64
N SER A 210 36.70 -18.05 -38.89
CA SER A 210 35.55 -17.31 -39.46
C SER A 210 34.25 -17.58 -38.70
N GLN A 211 34.02 -18.81 -38.22
CA GLN A 211 32.87 -19.10 -37.36
C GLN A 211 32.93 -18.33 -36.03
N LEU A 212 34.09 -18.33 -35.36
CA LEU A 212 34.28 -17.62 -34.09
C LEU A 212 34.13 -16.10 -34.25
N GLU A 213 34.57 -15.50 -35.37
CA GLU A 213 34.32 -14.08 -35.68
C GLU A 213 32.81 -13.78 -35.82
N GLY A 214 32.05 -14.70 -36.41
CA GLY A 214 30.58 -14.64 -36.47
C GLY A 214 29.93 -14.72 -35.10
N GLU A 215 30.33 -15.68 -34.27
CA GLU A 215 29.83 -15.86 -32.89
C GLU A 215 30.16 -14.63 -32.02
N VAL A 216 31.37 -14.06 -32.12
CA VAL A 216 31.74 -12.81 -31.43
C VAL A 216 30.87 -11.64 -31.90
N SER A 217 30.61 -11.52 -33.20
CA SER A 217 29.74 -10.46 -33.75
C SER A 217 28.29 -10.59 -33.25
N GLN A 218 27.78 -11.82 -33.13
CA GLN A 218 26.46 -12.09 -32.58
C GLN A 218 26.39 -11.75 -31.08
N LEU A 219 27.37 -12.20 -30.28
CA LEU A 219 27.42 -11.89 -28.85
C LEU A 219 27.56 -10.38 -28.58
N GLN A 220 28.28 -9.64 -29.44
CA GLN A 220 28.35 -8.18 -29.37
C GLN A 220 26.99 -7.52 -29.65
N HIS A 221 26.26 -8.00 -30.65
CA HIS A 221 24.90 -7.53 -30.93
C HIS A 221 23.95 -7.81 -29.75
N ASP A 222 23.93 -9.04 -29.24
CA ASP A 222 23.06 -9.45 -28.13
C ASP A 222 23.35 -8.66 -26.84
N LEU A 223 24.63 -8.36 -26.57
CA LEU A 223 25.02 -7.48 -25.47
C LEU A 223 24.49 -6.06 -25.64
N ILE A 224 24.58 -5.48 -26.84
CA ILE A 224 24.05 -4.14 -27.14
C ILE A 224 22.52 -4.10 -26.94
N THR A 225 21.79 -5.13 -27.39
CA THR A 225 20.34 -5.25 -27.15
C THR A 225 20.04 -5.29 -25.66
N ALA A 226 20.71 -6.17 -24.90
CA ALA A 226 20.50 -6.29 -23.45
C ALA A 226 20.82 -5.00 -22.68
N MET A 227 21.86 -4.25 -23.09
CA MET A 227 22.20 -2.95 -22.48
C MET A 227 21.14 -1.88 -22.78
N ASN A 228 20.58 -1.86 -23.99
CA ASN A 228 19.48 -0.94 -24.34
C ASN A 228 18.19 -1.26 -23.57
N ASP A 229 17.83 -2.53 -23.44
CA ASP A 229 16.65 -2.97 -22.68
C ASP A 229 16.80 -2.65 -21.17
N LEU A 230 18.01 -2.81 -20.63
CA LEU A 230 18.34 -2.43 -19.25
C LEU A 230 18.28 -0.91 -19.06
N GLN A 231 18.77 -0.11 -20.02
CA GLN A 231 18.65 1.35 -19.98
C GLN A 231 17.19 1.81 -20.05
N GLY A 232 16.37 1.18 -20.89
CA GLY A 232 14.93 1.41 -20.96
C GLY A 232 14.25 1.13 -19.61
N SER A 233 14.49 -0.07 -19.06
CA SER A 233 13.97 -0.50 -17.76
C SER A 233 14.39 0.43 -16.62
N ASN A 234 15.63 0.94 -16.63
CA ASN A 234 16.11 1.90 -15.64
C ASN A 234 15.42 3.27 -15.77
N SER A 235 15.10 3.70 -16.99
CA SER A 235 14.32 4.92 -17.21
C SER A 235 12.89 4.79 -16.67
N GLU A 236 12.23 3.65 -16.89
CA GLU A 236 10.91 3.33 -16.32
C GLU A 236 10.95 3.29 -14.79
N LEU A 237 11.96 2.64 -14.21
CA LEU A 237 12.19 2.59 -12.76
C LEU A 237 12.33 4.00 -12.15
N SER A 238 13.04 4.90 -12.83
CA SER A 238 13.17 6.30 -12.40
C SER A 238 11.83 7.06 -12.43
N GLY A 239 11.00 6.80 -13.46
CA GLY A 239 9.64 7.31 -13.56
C GLY A 239 8.75 6.84 -12.41
N VAL A 240 8.72 5.52 -12.16
CA VAL A 240 7.97 4.90 -11.05
C VAL A 240 8.42 5.44 -9.70
N LYS A 241 9.73 5.64 -9.49
CA LYS A 241 10.26 6.25 -8.26
C LYS A 241 9.73 7.68 -8.05
N SER A 242 9.74 8.51 -9.08
CA SER A 242 9.22 9.89 -8.97
C SER A 242 7.71 9.92 -8.68
N ALA A 243 6.94 9.01 -9.28
CA ALA A 243 5.51 8.87 -9.00
C ALA A 243 5.24 8.41 -7.55
N LEU A 244 6.06 7.51 -7.01
CA LEU A 244 5.98 7.07 -5.62
C LEU A 244 6.28 8.20 -4.62
N GLU A 245 7.30 9.01 -4.88
CA GLU A 245 7.64 10.18 -4.06
C GLU A 245 6.53 11.25 -4.10
N GLY A 246 5.91 11.45 -5.27
CA GLY A 246 4.71 12.27 -5.43
C GLY A 246 3.53 11.75 -4.61
N LEU A 247 3.20 10.46 -4.72
CA LEU A 247 2.12 9.84 -3.95
C LEU A 247 2.35 9.95 -2.43
N LYS A 248 3.56 9.66 -1.95
CA LYS A 248 3.94 9.81 -0.54
C LYS A 248 3.74 11.24 -0.03
N SER A 249 4.02 12.24 -0.87
CA SER A 249 3.77 13.64 -0.55
C SER A 249 2.26 13.93 -0.42
N THR A 250 1.42 13.40 -1.31
CA THR A 250 -0.05 13.53 -1.21
C THR A 250 -0.66 12.74 -0.05
N GLU A 251 -0.03 11.65 0.38
CA GLU A 251 -0.43 10.86 1.55
C GLU A 251 -0.20 11.65 2.84
N ASN A 252 0.98 12.27 2.99
CA ASN A 252 1.28 13.17 4.10
C ASN A 252 0.34 14.40 4.13
N GLU A 253 -0.02 14.96 2.97
CA GLU A 253 -0.99 16.06 2.90
C GLU A 253 -2.39 15.61 3.38
N LYS A 254 -2.80 14.39 3.01
CA LYS A 254 -4.07 13.81 3.45
C LYS A 254 -4.09 13.48 4.94
N SER A 255 -2.98 12.99 5.52
CA SER A 255 -2.93 12.71 6.96
C SER A 255 -3.08 13.99 7.78
N VAL A 256 -2.37 15.07 7.42
CA VAL A 256 -2.50 16.38 8.08
C VAL A 256 -3.94 16.93 7.99
N LYS A 257 -4.61 16.77 6.84
CA LYS A 257 -6.03 17.16 6.69
C LYS A 257 -6.97 16.29 7.53
N LEU A 258 -6.67 15.00 7.69
CA LEU A 258 -7.44 14.09 8.53
C LEU A 258 -7.30 14.47 10.01
N ASP A 259 -6.08 14.74 10.49
CA ASP A 259 -5.81 15.17 11.86
C ASP A 259 -6.54 16.49 12.19
N ALA A 260 -6.57 17.44 11.24
CA ALA A 260 -7.33 18.68 11.38
C ALA A 260 -8.84 18.41 11.54
N VAL A 261 -9.43 17.58 10.67
CA VAL A 261 -10.86 17.20 10.73
C VAL A 261 -11.20 16.41 12.00
N GLU A 262 -10.32 15.53 12.47
CA GLU A 262 -10.47 14.82 13.74
C GLU A 262 -10.51 15.81 14.92
N SER A 263 -9.64 16.83 14.91
CA SER A 263 -9.62 17.88 15.94
C SER A 263 -10.89 18.75 15.92
N GLU A 264 -11.40 19.12 14.75
CA GLU A 264 -12.65 19.88 14.60
C GLU A 264 -13.86 19.08 15.09
N LYS A 265 -13.94 17.80 14.70
CA LYS A 265 -14.96 16.85 15.18
C LYS A 265 -14.97 16.75 16.71
N ASN A 266 -13.80 16.63 17.34
CA ASN A 266 -13.68 16.55 18.80
C ASN A 266 -14.10 17.86 19.50
N LEU A 267 -13.80 19.02 18.90
CA LEU A 267 -14.27 20.32 19.37
C LEU A 267 -15.80 20.46 19.23
N LEU A 268 -16.38 19.96 18.13
CA LEU A 268 -17.83 19.98 17.91
C LEU A 268 -18.57 19.04 18.88
N LEU A 269 -18.05 17.83 19.14
CA LEU A 269 -18.56 16.93 20.16
C LEU A 269 -18.57 17.60 21.55
N SER A 270 -17.47 18.26 21.92
CA SER A 270 -17.35 19.01 23.18
C SER A 270 -18.33 20.19 23.30
N LYS A 271 -18.78 20.76 22.16
CA LYS A 271 -19.83 21.81 22.13
C LYS A 271 -21.23 21.20 22.22
N LEU A 272 -21.45 20.05 21.59
CA LEU A 272 -22.73 19.34 21.62
C LEU A 272 -23.05 18.86 23.04
N GLU A 273 -22.09 18.24 23.73
CA GLU A 273 -22.23 17.79 25.13
C GLU A 273 -22.61 18.94 26.08
N LYS A 274 -21.98 20.11 25.92
CA LYS A 274 -22.32 21.32 26.69
C LYS A 274 -23.72 21.86 26.39
N LEU A 275 -24.15 21.78 25.13
CA LEU A 275 -25.47 22.25 24.72
C LEU A 275 -26.57 21.28 25.18
N GLU A 276 -26.30 19.97 25.16
CA GLU A 276 -27.15 18.93 25.73
C GLU A 276 -27.30 19.10 27.25
N ALA A 277 -26.20 19.28 27.99
CA ALA A 277 -26.25 19.57 29.43
C ALA A 277 -27.02 20.87 29.74
N SER A 278 -26.81 21.94 28.96
CA SER A 278 -27.56 23.19 29.12
C SER A 278 -29.05 23.03 28.80
N GLY A 279 -29.39 22.22 27.80
CA GLY A 279 -30.79 21.94 27.43
C GLY A 279 -31.51 21.12 28.49
N ASN A 280 -30.84 20.12 29.08
CA ASN A 280 -31.36 19.33 30.19
C ASN A 280 -31.61 20.21 31.43
N ASN A 281 -30.66 21.08 31.81
CA ASN A 281 -30.85 22.02 32.92
C ASN A 281 -32.05 22.96 32.69
N GLN A 282 -32.21 23.50 31.47
CA GLN A 282 -33.36 24.35 31.13
C GLN A 282 -34.67 23.56 31.15
N LYS A 283 -34.67 22.29 30.76
CA LYS A 283 -35.84 21.41 30.83
C LYS A 283 -36.26 21.16 32.28
N GLU A 284 -35.32 20.87 33.17
CA GLU A 284 -35.59 20.73 34.61
C GLU A 284 -36.14 22.02 35.23
N GLU A 285 -35.61 23.19 34.85
CA GLU A 285 -36.11 24.50 35.30
C GLU A 285 -37.55 24.76 34.81
N VAL A 286 -37.89 24.36 33.57
CA VAL A 286 -39.24 24.46 33.03
C VAL A 286 -40.19 23.50 33.75
N GLU A 287 -39.81 22.23 33.94
CA GLU A 287 -40.62 21.24 34.65
C GLU A 287 -40.94 21.70 36.09
N GLY A 288 -39.95 22.24 36.82
CA GLY A 288 -40.18 22.81 38.14
C GLY A 288 -41.13 24.02 38.16
N LYS A 289 -41.02 24.92 37.19
CA LYS A 289 -41.96 26.06 37.05
C LYS A 289 -43.36 25.61 36.65
N GLU A 290 -43.50 24.57 35.82
CA GLU A 290 -44.80 23.97 35.48
C GLU A 290 -45.47 23.33 36.71
N GLU A 291 -44.71 22.73 37.63
CA GLU A 291 -45.22 22.26 38.92
C GLU A 291 -45.67 23.41 39.83
N GLU A 292 -44.91 24.50 39.93
CA GLU A 292 -45.32 25.69 40.69
C GLU A 292 -46.60 26.31 40.11
N ILE A 293 -46.68 26.50 38.79
CA ILE A 293 -47.89 27.00 38.11
C ILE A 293 -49.10 26.10 38.39
N ARG A 294 -48.91 24.77 38.38
CA ARG A 294 -49.95 23.78 38.70
C ARG A 294 -50.42 23.90 40.15
N GLY A 295 -49.50 24.11 41.08
CA GLY A 295 -49.79 24.36 42.50
C GLY A 295 -50.56 25.66 42.73
N LEU A 296 -50.07 26.77 42.19
CA LEU A 296 -50.73 28.08 42.24
C LEU A 296 -52.13 28.04 41.62
N LYS A 297 -52.29 27.37 40.48
CA LYS A 297 -53.59 27.18 39.82
C LYS A 297 -54.59 26.43 40.72
N LYS A 298 -54.14 25.41 41.46
CA LYS A 298 -54.98 24.69 42.44
C LYS A 298 -55.39 25.60 43.60
N TYR A 299 -54.45 26.36 44.15
CA TYR A 299 -54.72 27.32 45.24
C TYR A 299 -55.69 28.43 44.82
N ILE A 300 -55.60 28.93 43.58
CA ILE A 300 -56.55 29.89 43.01
C ILE A 300 -57.97 29.30 42.94
N GLU A 301 -58.12 28.03 42.54
CA GLU A 301 -59.45 27.39 42.49
C GLU A 301 -60.01 27.13 43.89
N GLU A 302 -59.17 26.75 44.86
CA GLU A 302 -59.55 26.63 46.29
C GLU A 302 -60.02 27.99 46.86
N LEU A 303 -59.25 29.07 46.65
CA LEU A 303 -59.64 30.42 47.05
C LEU A 303 -60.95 30.86 46.39
N LYS A 304 -61.10 30.65 45.09
CA LYS A 304 -62.33 30.96 44.35
C LYS A 304 -63.55 30.23 44.92
N GLY A 305 -63.41 28.95 45.29
CA GLY A 305 -64.44 28.21 46.03
C GLY A 305 -64.80 28.87 47.37
N THR A 306 -63.80 29.27 48.16
CA THR A 306 -64.08 29.96 49.44
C THR A 306 -64.72 31.35 49.27
N VAL A 307 -64.42 32.07 48.20
CA VAL A 307 -65.09 33.35 47.87
C VAL A 307 -66.57 33.13 47.55
N VAL A 308 -66.91 32.11 46.76
CA VAL A 308 -68.31 31.74 46.47
C VAL A 308 -69.06 31.39 47.76
N ASN A 309 -68.47 30.58 48.64
CA ASN A 309 -69.09 30.28 49.95
C ASN A 309 -69.28 31.53 50.82
N ASN A 310 -68.38 32.52 50.74
CA ASN A 310 -68.52 33.78 51.46
C ASN A 310 -69.61 34.68 50.86
N GLU A 311 -69.84 34.62 49.54
CA GLU A 311 -71.00 35.26 48.90
C GLU A 311 -72.33 34.62 49.32
N GLU A 312 -72.36 33.31 49.55
CA GLU A 312 -73.52 32.62 50.13
C GLU A 312 -73.77 33.06 51.58
N TRP A 313 -72.72 33.12 52.40
CA TRP A 313 -72.83 33.59 53.78
C TRP A 313 -73.31 35.05 53.89
N GLU A 314 -72.89 35.93 52.96
CA GLU A 314 -73.42 37.29 52.86
C GLU A 314 -74.88 37.37 52.36
N LYS A 315 -75.43 36.34 51.69
CA LYS A 315 -76.87 36.24 51.40
C LYS A 315 -77.63 35.81 52.64
N GLU A 316 -77.21 34.72 53.29
CA GLU A 316 -77.82 34.20 54.53
C GLU A 316 -77.84 35.27 55.64
N LYS A 317 -76.75 36.03 55.78
CA LYS A 317 -76.64 37.17 56.71
C LYS A 317 -77.64 38.30 56.42
N LYS A 318 -77.99 38.55 55.16
CA LYS A 318 -79.04 39.54 54.78
C LYS A 318 -80.44 39.01 55.07
N GLU A 319 -80.68 37.72 54.84
CA GLU A 319 -81.95 37.07 55.19
C GLU A 319 -82.16 37.08 56.72
N LEU A 320 -81.13 36.74 57.51
CA LEU A 320 -81.14 36.88 58.96
C LEU A 320 -81.38 38.31 59.43
N HIS A 321 -80.86 39.32 58.71
CA HIS A 321 -81.12 40.72 59.02
C HIS A 321 -82.61 41.09 58.84
N LEU A 322 -83.24 40.65 57.74
CA LEU A 322 -84.67 40.86 57.50
C LEU A 322 -85.53 40.15 58.55
N VAL A 323 -85.18 38.92 58.95
CA VAL A 323 -85.86 38.20 60.04
C VAL A 323 -85.69 38.92 61.38
N LYS A 324 -84.51 39.48 61.66
CA LYS A 324 -84.25 40.28 62.86
C LYS A 324 -85.11 41.55 62.90
N GLU A 325 -85.25 42.28 61.80
CA GLU A 325 -86.11 43.47 61.70
C GLU A 325 -87.60 43.14 61.92
N GLU A 326 -88.10 42.05 61.31
CA GLU A 326 -89.47 41.58 61.52
C GLU A 326 -89.71 41.10 62.97
N LEU A 327 -88.75 40.43 63.60
CA LEU A 327 -88.82 40.08 65.02
C LEU A 327 -88.78 41.30 65.93
N GLU A 328 -87.92 42.29 65.68
CA GLU A 328 -87.89 43.56 66.42
C GLU A 328 -89.21 44.32 66.31
N LYS A 329 -89.84 44.31 65.13
CA LYS A 329 -91.18 44.87 64.93
C LYS A 329 -92.23 44.13 65.77
N ARG A 330 -92.25 42.79 65.76
CA ARG A 330 -93.16 41.99 66.61
C ARG A 330 -92.94 42.22 68.09
N VAL A 331 -91.69 42.40 68.53
CA VAL A 331 -91.37 42.75 69.93
C VAL A 331 -91.93 44.14 70.27
N LYS A 332 -91.80 45.14 69.39
CA LYS A 332 -92.45 46.45 69.59
C LYS A 332 -93.97 46.34 69.67
N GLU A 333 -94.62 45.59 68.77
CA GLU A 333 -96.06 45.33 68.83
C GLU A 333 -96.48 44.59 70.12
N MET A 334 -95.66 43.67 70.64
CA MET A 334 -95.91 43.01 71.93
C MET A 334 -95.74 43.97 73.11
N ILE A 335 -94.75 44.87 73.07
CA ILE A 335 -94.56 45.91 74.09
C ILE A 335 -95.74 46.87 74.10
N GLU A 336 -96.25 47.29 72.94
CA GLU A 336 -97.46 48.12 72.83
C GLU A 336 -98.69 47.40 73.39
N LYS A 337 -98.88 46.11 73.06
CA LYS A 337 -99.97 45.29 73.62
C LYS A 337 -99.82 45.08 75.13
N ALA A 338 -98.60 44.93 75.64
CA ALA A 338 -98.32 44.83 77.07
C ALA A 338 -98.65 46.15 77.78
N ALA A 339 -98.23 47.30 77.24
CA ALA A 339 -98.58 48.62 77.76
C ALA A 339 -100.09 48.90 77.70
N GLU A 340 -100.80 48.42 76.68
CA GLU A 340 -102.26 48.52 76.62
C GLU A 340 -102.95 47.61 77.65
N LEU A 341 -102.37 46.44 77.94
CA LEU A 341 -102.83 45.56 79.02
C LEU A 341 -102.55 46.17 80.41
N GLU A 342 -101.38 46.77 80.64
CA GLU A 342 -101.07 47.55 81.85
C GLU A 342 -102.07 48.70 82.02
N LYS A 343 -102.37 49.45 80.95
CA LYS A 343 -103.38 50.51 81.00
C LYS A 343 -104.77 49.97 81.33
N LYS A 344 -105.17 48.82 80.76
CA LYS A 344 -106.44 48.15 81.08
C LYS A 344 -106.46 47.58 82.51
N LEU A 345 -105.31 47.26 83.08
CA LEU A 345 -105.15 46.84 84.47
C LEU A 345 -105.30 48.04 85.42
N MET A 346 -104.58 49.14 85.16
CA MET A 346 -104.71 50.42 85.87
C MET A 346 -106.15 50.98 85.81
N GLU A 347 -106.83 50.84 84.68
CA GLU A 347 -108.24 51.22 84.55
C GLU A 347 -109.16 50.36 85.43
N LYS A 348 -108.87 49.06 85.58
CA LYS A 348 -109.59 48.18 86.51
C LYS A 348 -109.26 48.46 87.97
N GLU A 349 -108.02 48.83 88.30
CA GLU A 349 -107.66 49.33 89.63
C GLU A 349 -108.42 50.62 89.97
N ARG A 350 -108.57 51.53 88.99
CA ARG A 350 -109.38 52.75 89.15
C ARG A 350 -110.86 52.44 89.44
N VAL A 351 -111.44 51.46 88.75
CA VAL A 351 -112.82 50.99 89.00
C VAL A 351 -112.97 50.30 90.36
N ILE A 352 -111.90 49.73 90.92
CA ILE A 352 -111.88 49.22 92.31
C ILE A 352 -111.86 50.40 93.30
N ALA A 353 -111.05 51.44 93.05
CA ALA A 353 -111.01 52.64 93.88
C ALA A 353 -112.34 53.41 93.91
N GLU A 354 -113.05 53.49 92.79
CA GLU A 354 -114.31 54.24 92.67
C GLU A 354 -115.50 53.57 93.39
N ARG A 355 -115.32 52.36 93.93
CA ARG A 355 -116.35 51.64 94.71
C ARG A 355 -116.20 51.76 96.23
N PHE A 356 -115.27 52.58 96.74
CA PHE A 356 -115.06 52.78 98.18
C PHE A 356 -115.33 54.22 98.66
N VAL A 357 -116.51 54.74 98.30
CA VAL A 357 -117.09 55.92 98.95
C VAL A 357 -117.69 55.51 100.30
N ALA A 358 -116.98 55.74 101.41
CA ALA A 358 -117.52 56.15 102.73
C ALA A 358 -116.54 55.96 103.92
N SER A 359 -115.61 56.90 104.15
CA SER A 359 -115.25 57.36 105.52
C SER A 359 -114.18 58.47 105.49
N ASN A 360 -114.49 59.63 106.07
CA ASN A 360 -113.52 60.69 106.35
C ASN A 360 -112.51 60.26 107.44
N ILE A 361 -111.31 60.86 107.47
CA ILE A 361 -110.81 61.73 108.58
C ILE A 361 -109.40 62.28 108.24
N ASN A 362 -109.10 63.48 108.75
CA ASN A 362 -107.88 64.25 108.48
C ASN A 362 -106.57 63.60 108.99
N GLY A 363 -105.54 63.54 108.13
CA GLY A 363 -104.48 64.57 108.10
C GLY A 363 -103.22 64.45 109.00
N ILE A 364 -102.05 64.55 108.31
CA ILE A 364 -100.78 65.20 108.73
C ILE A 364 -99.87 64.40 109.70
N PRO A 365 -98.52 64.34 109.53
CA PRO A 365 -97.68 64.59 108.35
C PRO A 365 -96.61 63.49 108.01
N VAL A 366 -96.14 63.56 106.75
CA VAL A 366 -94.75 63.37 106.24
C VAL A 366 -93.66 62.77 107.17
N GLY A 367 -93.01 61.70 106.69
CA GLY A 367 -91.61 61.40 106.98
C GLY A 367 -91.31 59.92 107.25
N ASP A 368 -90.18 59.44 106.71
CA ASP A 368 -89.55 58.12 106.92
C ASP A 368 -90.36 56.86 106.56
N ASP A 369 -89.78 55.67 106.43
CA ASP A 369 -88.52 55.15 105.87
C ASP A 369 -88.46 53.67 106.31
N THR A 370 -88.05 52.75 105.45
CA THR A 370 -87.68 51.34 105.80
C THR A 370 -88.80 50.48 106.44
N VAL A 371 -88.76 49.16 106.63
CA VAL A 371 -87.77 48.05 106.65
C VAL A 371 -88.54 46.83 106.05
N GLY A 372 -88.04 45.83 105.31
CA GLY A 372 -86.76 45.10 105.27
C GLY A 372 -86.97 43.62 105.69
N PHE A 373 -85.90 42.80 105.73
CA PHE A 373 -85.84 41.43 106.33
C PHE A 373 -86.43 40.23 105.51
N LEU A 374 -85.87 39.00 105.50
CA LEU A 374 -84.49 38.45 105.42
C LEU A 374 -84.55 36.88 105.31
N GLY A 375 -83.54 36.22 104.70
CA GLY A 375 -83.34 34.74 104.68
C GLY A 375 -84.21 33.97 103.66
N GLY A 376 -83.79 32.89 102.98
CA GLY A 376 -82.85 31.80 103.29
C GLY A 376 -83.65 30.51 103.57
N ASP A 377 -83.39 29.30 103.06
CA ASP A 377 -82.26 28.74 102.29
C ASP A 377 -82.66 27.36 101.64
N VAL A 378 -81.71 26.61 101.04
CA VAL A 378 -81.65 25.13 100.71
C VAL A 378 -82.47 24.41 99.59
N ASN A 379 -81.78 24.14 98.46
CA ASN A 379 -81.50 22.86 97.74
C ASN A 379 -82.54 21.83 97.17
N LEU A 380 -82.48 21.66 95.82
CA LEU A 380 -82.55 20.44 94.93
C LEU A 380 -83.80 19.50 94.88
N PRO A 381 -84.04 18.70 93.79
CA PRO A 381 -83.47 18.71 92.41
C PRO A 381 -84.48 18.50 91.22
N VAL A 382 -83.95 18.51 89.98
CA VAL A 382 -84.49 17.92 88.70
C VAL A 382 -85.37 18.78 87.74
N VAL A 383 -84.77 19.11 86.57
CA VAL A 383 -85.34 19.35 85.21
C VAL A 383 -86.26 20.56 84.93
N ALA A 384 -85.70 21.59 84.26
CA ALA A 384 -85.96 21.95 82.85
C ALA A 384 -85.52 23.40 82.47
N ALA A 385 -85.10 23.59 81.21
CA ALA A 385 -85.00 24.86 80.46
C ALA A 385 -83.99 25.98 80.88
N SER A 386 -82.93 26.08 80.05
CA SER A 386 -82.40 27.31 79.37
C SER A 386 -81.97 28.53 80.23
N SER A 387 -80.70 28.88 80.44
CA SER A 387 -79.44 28.73 79.67
C SER A 387 -79.40 29.49 78.34
N VAL A 388 -78.33 30.19 77.91
CA VAL A 388 -77.05 30.60 78.52
C VAL A 388 -76.49 31.72 77.60
N VAL A 389 -76.02 32.86 78.12
CA VAL A 389 -75.37 33.91 77.29
C VAL A 389 -74.07 34.48 77.89
N ALA A 390 -73.85 34.38 79.21
CA ALA A 390 -72.75 35.10 79.88
C ALA A 390 -71.33 34.48 79.77
N VAL A 391 -71.16 33.28 79.18
CA VAL A 391 -69.89 32.52 79.30
C VAL A 391 -69.00 32.57 78.04
N ALA A 392 -69.54 32.98 76.88
CA ALA A 392 -68.81 32.89 75.60
C ALA A 392 -67.58 33.83 75.46
N VAL A 393 -67.53 34.93 76.22
CA VAL A 393 -66.49 35.98 76.03
C VAL A 393 -65.11 35.54 76.51
N VAL A 394 -65.01 34.64 77.49
CA VAL A 394 -63.70 34.22 78.04
C VAL A 394 -62.99 33.19 77.15
N GLY A 395 -63.74 32.31 76.48
CA GLY A 395 -63.16 31.24 75.63
C GLY A 395 -62.41 31.76 74.40
N ALA A 396 -62.94 32.80 73.74
CA ALA A 396 -62.36 33.35 72.50
C ALA A 396 -60.97 33.98 72.72
N ILE A 397 -60.72 34.56 73.90
CA ILE A 397 -59.45 35.25 74.22
C ILE A 397 -58.31 34.26 74.45
N CYS A 398 -58.60 33.05 74.95
CA CYS A 398 -57.59 32.01 75.13
C CYS A 398 -57.13 31.39 73.80
N TYR A 399 -58.04 31.18 72.83
CA TYR A 399 -57.69 30.55 71.55
C TYR A 399 -56.79 31.44 70.67
N LEU A 400 -57.08 32.74 70.61
CA LEU A 400 -56.29 33.70 69.82
C LEU A 400 -54.84 33.91 70.32
N ARG A 401 -54.51 33.49 71.55
CA ARG A 401 -53.14 33.59 72.08
C ARG A 401 -52.26 32.38 71.80
N TYR A 402 -52.81 31.25 71.39
CA TYR A 402 -52.03 30.02 71.14
C TYR A 402 -51.63 29.84 69.66
N GLY A 403 -52.34 30.47 68.71
CA GLY A 403 -52.10 30.30 67.27
C GLY A 403 -50.91 31.08 66.66
N ARG A 404 -50.01 31.69 67.46
CA ARG A 404 -48.94 32.58 66.96
C ARG A 404 -47.52 32.02 67.12
N LYS A 405 -47.36 30.71 66.92
CA LYS A 405 -46.07 30.02 66.74
C LYS A 405 -46.21 28.77 65.84
N VAL A 406 -46.17 28.98 64.52
CA VAL A 406 -45.36 28.23 63.54
C VAL A 406 -44.83 29.26 62.55
#